data_AF-A0A2J4Z4E0-F1
#
_entry.id   AF-A0A2J4Z4E0-F1
#
_cell.length_a   1.000
_cell.length_b   1.000
_cell.length_c   1.000
_cell.angle_alpha   90.00
_cell.angle_beta   90.00
_cell.angle_gamma   90.00
#
_symmetry.space_group_name_H-M   'P 1'
#
loop_
_entity.id
_entity.type
_entity.pdbx_description
1 polymer ?
#
loop_
_entity_poly.entity_id
_entity_poly.type
_entity_poly.pdbx_seq_one_letter_code
_entity_poly.pdbx_strand_id
1 'polypeptide(L)'
;MKAFTRKLTAAMPAMLLCASLSGVTTMSYAGTTNPNAPVSLVEKWDKTFAESAKVTHRKVTFQNRYGITLVGDLYIPKDRGERKLAAIAVSGPFGAVKEQSSGLYAQTLAEQGFVTLAFDPSYTGESGGHPRNVASPDINTEDFSAAVDFLGLQNEVDRNRIGLLGICGWGGMALNDAAMDTRVKAVATSVMYDMSRAMGHGVGDGKDRYTTADRRAVLQYLNAQRWKDAESGTFAPGGHDIYVDQKGHVSAGDRILPETLPANPNPVLKEFFDYYRMPRGFHA
;
A
#
# COMPACT_ATOMS: atom_id res chain seq x y z
N MET A 1 5.77 93.46 -5.52
CA MET A 1 6.75 92.63 -6.26
C MET A 1 6.01 91.48 -6.92
N LYS A 2 6.12 91.42 -8.26
CA LYS A 2 5.70 90.42 -9.26
C LYS A 2 4.74 89.30 -8.83
N ALA A 3 3.48 89.46 -9.26
CA ALA A 3 2.60 88.36 -9.65
C ALA A 3 3.14 87.65 -10.90
N PHE A 4 3.02 86.33 -10.95
CA PHE A 4 3.14 85.54 -12.18
C PHE A 4 2.05 84.47 -12.21
N THR A 5 1.01 84.76 -12.98
CA THR A 5 0.02 83.83 -13.52
C THR A 5 0.65 82.98 -14.63
N ARG A 6 0.40 81.66 -14.67
CA ARG A 6 0.37 80.91 -15.94
C ARG A 6 -0.47 79.64 -15.89
N LYS A 7 -1.64 79.77 -16.55
CA LYS A 7 -2.36 78.87 -17.47
C LYS A 7 -2.64 77.41 -17.08
N LEU A 8 -3.95 77.14 -16.94
CA LEU A 8 -4.59 75.86 -17.21
C LEU A 8 -4.48 75.46 -18.69
N THR A 9 -4.22 74.18 -18.94
CA THR A 9 -4.75 73.45 -20.11
C THR A 9 -5.30 72.12 -19.61
N ALA A 10 -6.58 71.92 -19.88
CA ALA A 10 -7.35 70.73 -19.56
C ALA A 10 -6.99 69.56 -20.48
N ALA A 11 -6.97 68.35 -19.92
CA ALA A 11 -7.21 67.12 -20.65
C ALA A 11 -8.11 66.23 -19.76
N MET A 12 -9.37 66.05 -20.18
CA MET A 12 -10.29 65.02 -19.66
C MET A 12 -10.00 63.66 -20.34
N PRO A 13 -10.69 62.56 -20.01
CA PRO A 13 -10.57 61.79 -18.77
C PRO A 13 -10.25 60.30 -19.08
N ALA A 14 -9.63 59.58 -18.15
CA ALA A 14 -9.65 58.12 -18.17
C ALA A 14 -10.25 57.62 -16.86
N MET A 15 -11.50 57.19 -16.97
CA MET A 15 -12.23 56.31 -16.06
C MET A 15 -11.31 55.17 -15.59
N LEU A 16 -11.26 54.86 -14.28
CA LEU A 16 -11.59 53.53 -13.77
C LEU A 16 -11.50 53.45 -12.24
N LEU A 17 -12.69 53.26 -11.66
CA LEU A 17 -13.09 52.49 -10.50
C LEU A 17 -12.07 52.10 -9.42
N CYS A 18 -12.48 52.43 -8.19
CA CYS A 18 -12.18 51.70 -6.96
C CYS A 18 -12.30 50.18 -7.15
N ALA A 19 -11.29 49.43 -6.68
CA ALA A 19 -11.48 48.06 -6.25
C ALA A 19 -10.76 47.87 -4.90
N SER A 20 -11.58 47.64 -3.89
CA SER A 20 -11.24 47.26 -2.53
C SER A 20 -10.25 46.10 -2.48
N LEU A 21 -9.26 46.21 -1.59
CA LEU A 21 -8.50 45.06 -1.12
C LEU A 21 -9.45 44.07 -0.43
N SER A 22 -9.78 42.99 -1.13
CA SER A 22 -10.21 41.73 -0.52
C SER A 22 -9.16 40.68 -0.90
N GLY A 23 -8.06 40.66 -0.15
CA GLY A 23 -7.12 39.55 -0.14
C GLY A 23 -7.78 38.36 0.53
N VAL A 24 -8.66 37.66 -0.22
CA VAL A 24 -9.09 36.32 0.13
C VAL A 24 -7.96 35.41 -0.31
N THR A 25 -7.14 35.00 0.66
CA THR A 25 -6.26 33.84 0.50
C THR A 25 -7.11 32.68 0.01
N THR A 26 -6.91 32.27 -1.24
CA THR A 26 -7.37 30.98 -1.73
C THR A 26 -6.65 29.92 -0.91
N MET A 27 -7.26 29.49 0.21
CA MET A 27 -6.91 28.21 0.79
C MET A 27 -7.14 27.17 -0.30
N SER A 28 -6.07 26.52 -0.73
CA SER A 28 -6.13 25.33 -1.57
C SER A 28 -7.09 24.36 -0.90
N TYR A 29 -8.28 24.22 -1.46
CA TYR A 29 -9.24 23.21 -1.03
C TYR A 29 -8.59 21.88 -1.38
N ALA A 30 -8.03 21.18 -0.39
CA ALA A 30 -7.77 19.76 -0.53
C ALA A 30 -9.15 19.14 -0.83
N GLY A 31 -9.38 18.77 -2.09
CA GLY A 31 -10.61 18.12 -2.49
C GLY A 31 -10.86 16.95 -1.55
N THR A 32 -12.05 16.89 -0.97
CA THR A 32 -12.47 15.76 -0.14
C THR A 32 -12.52 14.53 -1.04
N THR A 33 -11.41 13.82 -1.18
CA THR A 33 -11.38 12.52 -1.84
C THR A 33 -12.15 11.57 -0.92
N ASN A 34 -13.35 11.19 -1.34
CA ASN A 34 -14.17 10.26 -0.60
C ASN A 34 -13.41 8.92 -0.50
N PRO A 35 -12.99 8.47 0.70
CA PRO A 35 -12.32 7.17 0.85
C PRO A 35 -13.23 5.99 0.44
N ASN A 36 -14.54 6.25 0.29
CA ASN A 36 -15.57 5.34 -0.18
C ASN A 36 -15.89 5.49 -1.68
N ALA A 37 -15.01 6.10 -2.48
CA ALA A 37 -15.20 6.12 -3.93
C ALA A 37 -15.37 4.66 -4.44
N PRO A 38 -16.31 4.40 -5.38
CA PRO A 38 -16.53 3.05 -5.89
C PRO A 38 -15.21 2.45 -6.38
N VAL A 39 -14.86 1.26 -5.89
CA VAL A 39 -13.74 0.48 -6.42
C VAL A 39 -14.15 -0.13 -7.75
N SER A 40 -13.27 -0.06 -8.74
CA SER A 40 -13.47 -0.72 -10.03
C SER A 40 -12.91 -2.13 -9.93
N LEU A 41 -13.71 -3.13 -10.29
CA LEU A 41 -13.31 -4.53 -10.28
C LEU A 41 -13.03 -5.00 -11.71
N VAL A 42 -11.87 -5.60 -11.94
CA VAL A 42 -11.60 -6.31 -13.20
C VAL A 42 -12.43 -7.61 -13.24
N GLU A 43 -13.19 -7.81 -14.32
CA GLU A 43 -14.09 -8.97 -14.47
C GLU A 43 -13.42 -10.21 -15.07
N LYS A 44 -12.22 -10.06 -15.65
CA LYS A 44 -11.46 -11.15 -16.28
C LYS A 44 -10.41 -11.69 -15.33
N TRP A 45 -9.94 -12.91 -15.58
CA TRP A 45 -8.79 -13.46 -14.87
C TRP A 45 -7.53 -12.62 -15.15
N ASP A 46 -7.04 -11.95 -14.12
CA ASP A 46 -5.94 -10.97 -14.17
C ASP A 46 -4.71 -11.40 -13.36
N LYS A 47 -4.69 -12.64 -12.87
CA LYS A 47 -3.63 -13.13 -11.97
C LYS A 47 -2.36 -13.43 -12.75
N THR A 48 -1.21 -13.32 -12.09
CA THR A 48 0.10 -13.71 -12.68
C THR A 48 0.32 -15.24 -12.71
N PHE A 49 -0.74 -16.01 -12.45
CA PHE A 49 -0.75 -17.47 -12.39
C PHE A 49 -2.03 -18.01 -13.04
N ALA A 50 -2.02 -19.28 -13.45
CA ALA A 50 -3.15 -19.90 -14.14
C ALA A 50 -4.34 -20.15 -13.20
N GLU A 51 -5.55 -19.94 -13.73
CA GLU A 51 -6.79 -20.28 -13.04
C GLU A 51 -6.90 -21.79 -12.80
N SER A 52 -7.31 -22.18 -11.59
CA SER A 52 -7.52 -23.59 -11.25
C SER A 52 -8.96 -24.04 -11.50
N ALA A 53 -9.10 -25.17 -12.20
CA ALA A 53 -10.40 -25.78 -12.43
C ALA A 53 -11.07 -26.36 -11.15
N LYS A 54 -10.32 -26.51 -10.05
CA LYS A 54 -10.80 -27.12 -8.78
C LYS A 54 -11.50 -26.14 -7.84
N VAL A 55 -11.38 -24.84 -8.09
CA VAL A 55 -11.92 -23.79 -7.25
C VAL A 55 -12.90 -22.91 -8.02
N THR A 56 -13.85 -22.31 -7.32
CA THR A 56 -14.57 -21.14 -7.82
C THR A 56 -13.90 -19.89 -7.29
N HIS A 57 -13.82 -18.87 -8.13
CA HIS A 57 -13.25 -17.57 -7.82
C HIS A 57 -14.32 -16.48 -8.00
N ARG A 58 -14.32 -15.49 -7.12
CA ARG A 58 -15.04 -14.22 -7.33
C ARG A 58 -14.31 -13.07 -6.64
N LYS A 59 -14.32 -11.89 -7.27
CA LYS A 59 -13.91 -10.65 -6.61
C LYS A 59 -14.98 -10.22 -5.60
N VAL A 60 -14.55 -9.72 -4.45
CA VAL A 60 -15.41 -9.29 -3.35
C VAL A 60 -14.90 -7.97 -2.78
N THR A 61 -15.77 -7.25 -2.09
CA THR A 61 -15.40 -6.02 -1.38
C THR A 61 -15.87 -6.09 0.06
N PHE A 62 -15.13 -5.44 0.95
CA PHE A 62 -15.44 -5.32 2.37
C PHE A 62 -14.78 -4.05 2.92
N GLN A 63 -15.27 -3.52 4.04
CA GLN A 63 -14.71 -2.31 4.64
C GLN A 63 -13.97 -2.63 5.94
N ASN A 64 -12.83 -1.95 6.15
CA ASN A 64 -12.17 -1.95 7.44
C ASN A 64 -12.78 -0.89 8.39
N ARG A 65 -12.40 -0.90 9.68
CA ARG A 65 -12.92 0.06 10.67
C ARG A 65 -12.51 1.52 10.40
N TYR A 66 -11.50 1.75 9.56
CA TYR A 66 -11.09 3.08 9.11
C TYR A 66 -11.93 3.60 7.94
N GLY A 67 -12.93 2.84 7.47
CA GLY A 67 -13.83 3.23 6.39
C GLY A 67 -13.22 3.07 5.00
N ILE A 68 -12.13 2.31 4.87
CA ILE A 68 -11.51 2.04 3.57
C ILE A 68 -12.13 0.77 3.02
N THR A 69 -12.62 0.84 1.79
CA THR A 69 -13.10 -0.35 1.08
C THR A 69 -11.93 -1.13 0.52
N LEU A 70 -11.79 -2.37 0.94
CA LEU A 70 -10.81 -3.34 0.46
C LEU A 70 -11.43 -4.21 -0.63
N VAL A 71 -10.59 -4.64 -1.57
CA VAL A 71 -10.93 -5.59 -2.62
C VAL A 71 -10.18 -6.89 -2.39
N GLY A 72 -10.88 -8.02 -2.50
CA GLY A 72 -10.29 -9.34 -2.38
C GLY A 72 -10.75 -10.31 -3.44
N ASP A 73 -9.95 -11.35 -3.64
CA ASP A 73 -10.26 -12.53 -4.43
C ASP A 73 -10.62 -13.67 -3.47
N LEU A 74 -11.88 -14.09 -3.50
CA LEU A 74 -12.39 -15.20 -2.71
C LEU A 74 -12.32 -16.49 -3.53
N TYR A 75 -11.60 -17.49 -3.01
CA TYR A 75 -11.47 -18.80 -3.60
C TYR A 75 -12.20 -19.84 -2.74
N ILE A 76 -13.05 -20.65 -3.38
CA ILE A 76 -13.88 -21.65 -2.70
C ILE A 76 -13.69 -23.01 -3.40
N PRO A 77 -13.49 -24.11 -2.67
CA PRO A 77 -13.41 -25.45 -3.28
C PRO A 77 -14.76 -25.83 -3.92
N LYS A 78 -14.73 -26.37 -5.16
CA LYS A 78 -15.94 -26.85 -5.84
C LYS A 78 -16.58 -28.04 -5.12
N ASP A 79 -15.76 -29.01 -4.71
CA ASP A 79 -16.22 -30.30 -4.15
C ASP A 79 -16.48 -30.26 -2.63
N ARG A 80 -17.10 -29.18 -2.13
CA ARG A 80 -17.34 -29.00 -0.68
C ARG A 80 -18.68 -29.59 -0.19
N GLY A 81 -19.67 -29.69 -1.07
CA GLY A 81 -21.07 -29.96 -0.69
C GLY A 81 -21.67 -28.80 0.12
N GLU A 82 -22.41 -29.12 1.19
CA GLU A 82 -23.01 -28.14 2.11
C GLU A 82 -22.14 -27.84 3.34
N ARG A 83 -20.94 -28.44 3.42
CA ARG A 83 -20.07 -28.31 4.60
C ARG A 83 -19.53 -26.89 4.72
N LYS A 84 -19.58 -26.35 5.94
CA LYS A 84 -18.81 -25.17 6.33
C LYS A 84 -17.34 -25.54 6.48
N LEU A 85 -16.47 -24.72 5.90
CA LEU A 85 -15.03 -24.98 5.83
C LEU A 85 -14.25 -24.04 6.74
N ALA A 86 -13.03 -24.45 7.10
CA ALA A 86 -12.05 -23.53 7.66
C ALA A 86 -11.66 -22.50 6.60
N ALA A 87 -11.34 -21.28 7.04
CA ALA A 87 -10.98 -20.20 6.14
C ALA A 87 -9.64 -19.57 6.47
N ILE A 88 -8.97 -19.00 5.46
CA ILE A 88 -7.67 -18.35 5.59
C ILE A 88 -7.69 -16.99 4.88
N ALA A 89 -7.45 -15.91 5.62
CA ALA A 89 -7.15 -14.61 5.01
C ALA A 89 -5.65 -14.55 4.67
N VAL A 90 -5.34 -14.12 3.45
CA VAL A 90 -3.99 -14.14 2.87
C VAL A 90 -3.64 -12.76 2.36
N SER A 91 -2.48 -12.23 2.74
CA SER A 91 -1.97 -11.00 2.14
C SER A 91 -0.44 -10.95 2.15
N GLY A 92 0.08 -9.99 1.39
CA GLY A 92 1.48 -9.79 1.10
C GLY A 92 1.95 -10.40 -0.22
N PRO A 93 3.17 -10.05 -0.68
CA PRO A 93 4.19 -9.22 -0.02
C PRO A 93 3.82 -7.74 0.22
N PHE A 94 4.59 -7.05 1.07
CA PHE A 94 4.43 -5.61 1.27
C PHE A 94 4.77 -4.83 0.00
N GLY A 95 3.81 -4.04 -0.50
CA GLY A 95 3.92 -3.35 -1.80
C GLY A 95 3.50 -4.21 -3.01
N ALA A 96 2.95 -5.41 -2.78
CA ALA A 96 2.40 -6.27 -3.81
C ALA A 96 0.86 -6.27 -3.77
N VAL A 97 0.23 -6.87 -4.79
CA VAL A 97 -1.23 -7.00 -4.94
C VAL A 97 -1.68 -8.47 -4.90
N LYS A 98 -2.97 -8.69 -4.65
CA LYS A 98 -3.59 -10.02 -4.50
C LYS A 98 -3.43 -10.90 -5.75
N GLU A 99 -3.29 -10.32 -6.93
CA GLU A 99 -3.10 -11.05 -8.19
C GLU A 99 -1.72 -11.71 -8.33
N GLN A 100 -0.81 -11.45 -7.40
CA GLN A 100 0.55 -12.00 -7.37
C GLN A 100 0.65 -13.19 -6.39
N SER A 101 1.55 -13.11 -5.40
CA SER A 101 1.89 -14.27 -4.56
C SER A 101 0.77 -14.65 -3.58
N SER A 102 0.09 -13.68 -2.96
CA SER A 102 -1.02 -13.98 -2.03
C SER A 102 -2.17 -14.71 -2.72
N GLY A 103 -2.55 -14.30 -3.94
CA GLY A 103 -3.53 -15.03 -4.75
C GLY A 103 -3.10 -16.45 -5.10
N LEU A 104 -1.82 -16.66 -5.44
CA LEU A 104 -1.31 -17.99 -5.72
C LEU A 104 -1.41 -18.89 -4.49
N TYR A 105 -0.98 -18.41 -3.33
CA TYR A 105 -1.13 -19.13 -2.06
C TYR A 105 -2.60 -19.40 -1.73
N ALA A 106 -3.46 -18.40 -1.89
CA ALA A 106 -4.89 -18.54 -1.63
C ALA A 106 -5.54 -19.59 -2.53
N GLN A 107 -5.31 -19.55 -3.85
CA GLN A 107 -5.81 -20.56 -4.78
C GLN A 107 -5.30 -21.96 -4.40
N THR A 108 -3.99 -22.11 -4.17
CA THR A 108 -3.41 -23.42 -3.82
C THR A 108 -3.99 -23.96 -2.52
N LEU A 109 -4.18 -23.13 -1.49
CA LEU A 109 -4.82 -23.55 -0.25
C LEU A 109 -6.30 -23.88 -0.44
N ALA A 110 -7.01 -23.19 -1.33
CA ALA A 110 -8.38 -23.54 -1.67
C ALA A 110 -8.46 -24.91 -2.38
N GLU A 111 -7.49 -25.25 -3.22
CA GLU A 111 -7.40 -26.62 -3.78
C GLU A 111 -7.23 -27.69 -2.70
N GLN A 112 -6.71 -27.33 -1.52
CA GLN A 112 -6.55 -28.21 -0.36
C GLN A 112 -7.75 -28.19 0.60
N GLY A 113 -8.86 -27.55 0.22
CA GLY A 113 -10.13 -27.63 0.97
C GLY A 113 -10.40 -26.49 1.95
N PHE A 114 -9.69 -25.37 1.85
CA PHE A 114 -9.96 -24.16 2.62
C PHE A 114 -10.79 -23.15 1.81
N VAL A 115 -11.59 -22.32 2.47
CA VAL A 115 -12.05 -21.06 1.84
C VAL A 115 -10.93 -20.04 2.03
N THR A 116 -10.47 -19.38 0.99
CA THR A 116 -9.35 -18.43 1.12
C THR A 116 -9.69 -17.08 0.51
N LEU A 117 -9.18 -16.03 1.15
CA LEU A 117 -9.34 -14.66 0.69
C LEU A 117 -7.97 -14.04 0.54
N ALA A 118 -7.52 -13.80 -0.69
CA ALA A 118 -6.39 -12.92 -0.95
C ALA A 118 -6.93 -11.49 -1.08
N PHE A 119 -6.37 -10.51 -0.37
CA PHE A 119 -6.86 -9.13 -0.43
C PHE A 119 -5.77 -8.10 -0.70
N ASP A 120 -6.16 -7.05 -1.41
CA ASP A 120 -5.34 -5.86 -1.58
C ASP A 120 -5.41 -5.00 -0.31
N PRO A 121 -4.27 -4.62 0.26
CA PRO A 121 -4.24 -3.72 1.40
C PRO A 121 -4.88 -2.36 1.12
N SER A 122 -5.27 -1.67 2.20
CA SER A 122 -5.67 -0.26 2.14
C SER A 122 -4.71 0.57 1.30
N TYR A 123 -5.24 1.47 0.47
CA TYR A 123 -4.49 2.38 -0.42
C TYR A 123 -3.73 1.73 -1.59
N THR A 124 -3.80 0.42 -1.77
CA THR A 124 -3.04 -0.32 -2.80
C THR A 124 -3.95 -1.14 -3.70
N GLY A 125 -3.42 -1.64 -4.83
CA GLY A 125 -4.17 -2.48 -5.77
C GLY A 125 -5.51 -1.89 -6.21
N GLU A 126 -6.55 -2.71 -6.21
CA GLU A 126 -7.93 -2.30 -6.48
C GLU A 126 -8.65 -1.73 -5.23
N SER A 127 -8.07 -1.90 -4.04
CA SER A 127 -8.62 -1.34 -2.79
C SER A 127 -8.64 0.19 -2.82
N GLY A 128 -9.60 0.79 -2.12
CA GLY A 128 -9.79 2.24 -2.02
C GLY A 128 -8.73 2.94 -1.16
N GLY A 129 -9.00 4.21 -0.84
CA GLY A 129 -8.12 5.06 -0.03
C GLY A 129 -7.25 6.02 -0.87
N HIS A 130 -7.05 7.22 -0.34
CA HIS A 130 -6.19 8.27 -0.89
C HIS A 130 -5.37 8.95 0.21
N PRO A 131 -4.09 9.34 -0.04
CA PRO A 131 -3.30 9.13 -1.26
C PRO A 131 -3.06 7.65 -1.58
N ARG A 132 -2.79 7.33 -2.86
CA ARG A 132 -2.47 5.95 -3.26
C ARG A 132 -1.09 5.53 -2.76
N ASN A 133 -0.90 4.24 -2.53
CA ASN A 133 0.37 3.61 -2.18
C ASN A 133 1.00 4.13 -0.87
N VAL A 134 0.15 4.46 0.11
CA VAL A 134 0.57 4.73 1.50
C VAL A 134 0.30 3.51 2.36
N ALA A 135 1.13 3.28 3.36
CA ALA A 135 0.96 2.17 4.30
C ALA A 135 1.10 2.67 5.74
N SER A 136 0.38 2.01 6.65
CA SER A 136 0.50 2.21 8.09
C SER A 136 0.44 0.84 8.77
N PRO A 137 1.33 0.53 9.72
CA PRO A 137 1.26 -0.75 10.42
C PRO A 137 -0.08 -0.93 11.15
N ASP A 138 -0.69 0.13 11.67
CA ASP A 138 -2.00 0.07 12.34
C ASP A 138 -3.11 -0.29 11.34
N ILE A 139 -3.20 0.45 10.23
CA ILE A 139 -4.22 0.22 9.19
C ILE A 139 -4.05 -1.16 8.56
N ASN A 140 -2.81 -1.55 8.25
CA ASN A 140 -2.54 -2.84 7.60
C ASN A 140 -2.82 -4.02 8.54
N THR A 141 -2.60 -3.88 9.86
CA THR A 141 -3.04 -4.87 10.85
C THR A 141 -4.57 -4.96 10.88
N GLU A 142 -5.25 -3.81 10.93
CA GLU A 142 -6.72 -3.75 10.88
C GLU A 142 -7.31 -4.33 9.58
N ASP A 143 -6.62 -4.23 8.45
CA ASP A 143 -7.06 -4.85 7.19
C ASP A 143 -7.20 -6.38 7.31
N PHE A 144 -6.36 -7.04 8.14
CA PHE A 144 -6.54 -8.47 8.43
C PHE A 144 -7.81 -8.73 9.25
N SER A 145 -8.05 -7.97 10.33
CA SER A 145 -9.29 -8.04 11.10
C SER A 145 -10.53 -7.82 10.22
N ALA A 146 -10.48 -6.91 9.26
CA ALA A 146 -11.55 -6.68 8.29
C ALA A 146 -11.76 -7.88 7.34
N ALA A 147 -10.67 -8.53 6.93
CA ALA A 147 -10.76 -9.78 6.15
C ALA A 147 -11.37 -10.92 6.99
N VAL A 148 -11.06 -10.99 8.28
CA VAL A 148 -11.68 -11.95 9.23
C VAL A 148 -13.18 -11.66 9.40
N ASP A 149 -13.59 -10.39 9.48
CA ASP A 149 -14.99 -9.98 9.51
C ASP A 149 -15.74 -10.50 8.28
N PHE A 150 -15.20 -10.22 7.09
CA PHE A 150 -15.79 -10.66 5.84
C PHE A 150 -15.93 -12.18 5.76
N LEU A 151 -14.85 -12.92 6.06
CA LEU A 151 -14.85 -14.38 6.03
C LEU A 151 -15.84 -14.97 7.03
N GLY A 152 -15.92 -14.44 8.24
CA GLY A 152 -16.82 -14.92 9.30
C GLY A 152 -18.31 -14.77 8.98
N LEU A 153 -18.67 -13.99 7.97
CA LEU A 153 -20.04 -13.79 7.51
C LEU A 153 -20.39 -14.60 6.25
N GLN A 154 -19.44 -15.32 5.65
CA GLN A 154 -19.72 -16.15 4.48
C GLN A 154 -20.47 -17.43 4.88
N ASN A 155 -21.46 -17.82 4.08
CA ASN A 155 -22.27 -19.03 4.34
C ASN A 155 -21.43 -20.32 4.31
N GLU A 156 -20.39 -20.33 3.49
CA GLU A 156 -19.48 -21.45 3.26
C GLU A 156 -18.42 -21.61 4.38
N VAL A 157 -18.32 -20.65 5.30
CA VAL A 157 -17.24 -20.59 6.31
C VAL A 157 -17.75 -20.95 7.70
N ASP A 158 -16.99 -21.77 8.41
CA ASP A 158 -17.10 -21.91 9.86
C ASP A 158 -16.31 -20.79 10.53
N ARG A 159 -17.02 -19.78 11.04
CA ARG A 159 -16.43 -18.59 11.68
C ARG A 159 -15.55 -18.91 12.90
N ASN A 160 -15.65 -20.10 13.46
CA ASN A 160 -14.80 -20.55 14.57
C ASN A 160 -13.50 -21.20 14.10
N ARG A 161 -13.23 -21.23 12.78
CA ARG A 161 -12.07 -21.89 12.15
C ARG A 161 -11.43 -20.99 11.10
N ILE A 162 -11.12 -19.74 11.47
CA ILE A 162 -10.44 -18.77 10.62
C ILE A 162 -8.98 -18.66 11.04
N GLY A 163 -8.07 -18.71 10.07
CA GLY A 163 -6.64 -18.44 10.25
C GLY A 163 -6.12 -17.37 9.31
N LEU A 164 -4.85 -17.01 9.50
CA LEU A 164 -4.16 -16.02 8.67
C LEU A 164 -2.91 -16.61 8.03
N LEU A 165 -2.59 -16.13 6.83
CA LEU A 165 -1.29 -16.32 6.20
C LEU A 165 -0.72 -14.96 5.75
N GLY A 166 0.37 -14.54 6.38
CA GLY A 166 1.11 -13.34 6.01
C GLY A 166 2.40 -13.65 5.25
N ILE A 167 2.59 -13.03 4.09
CA ILE A 167 3.76 -13.25 3.23
C ILE A 167 4.68 -12.01 3.27
N CYS A 168 5.99 -12.20 3.43
CA CYS A 168 6.97 -11.11 3.51
C CYS A 168 6.56 -10.10 4.61
N GLY A 169 6.49 -8.80 4.32
CA GLY A 169 6.10 -7.79 5.29
C GLY A 169 4.74 -8.03 5.95
N TRP A 170 3.81 -8.68 5.26
CA TRP A 170 2.50 -9.01 5.84
C TRP A 170 2.55 -10.17 6.84
N GLY A 171 3.68 -10.88 6.94
CA GLY A 171 3.92 -11.81 8.04
C GLY A 171 3.94 -11.10 9.39
N GLY A 172 4.57 -9.92 9.48
CA GLY A 172 4.57 -9.10 10.69
C GLY A 172 3.17 -8.59 11.05
N MET A 173 2.40 -8.11 10.07
CA MET A 173 1.03 -7.66 10.27
C MET A 173 0.10 -8.81 10.69
N ALA A 174 0.24 -10.01 10.11
CA ALA A 174 -0.56 -11.17 10.48
C ALA A 174 -0.31 -11.60 11.94
N LEU A 175 0.96 -11.59 12.38
CA LEU A 175 1.30 -11.84 13.78
C LEU A 175 0.76 -10.74 14.70
N ASN A 176 0.78 -9.48 14.26
CA ASN A 176 0.26 -8.36 15.04
C ASN A 176 -1.27 -8.43 15.22
N ASP A 177 -2.02 -8.79 14.18
CA ASP A 177 -3.46 -9.02 14.23
C ASP A 177 -3.80 -10.22 15.12
N ALA A 178 -3.16 -11.38 14.88
CA ALA A 178 -3.42 -12.60 15.64
C ALA A 178 -3.12 -12.47 17.16
N ALA A 179 -2.29 -11.50 17.57
CA ALA A 179 -2.03 -11.21 18.97
C ALA A 179 -3.21 -10.52 19.69
N MET A 180 -4.10 -9.85 18.95
CA MET A 180 -5.24 -9.10 19.51
C MET A 180 -6.61 -9.65 19.06
N ASP A 181 -6.72 -10.25 17.88
CA ASP A 181 -7.97 -10.79 17.35
C ASP A 181 -8.15 -12.26 17.75
N THR A 182 -8.86 -12.48 18.86
CA THR A 182 -9.15 -13.82 19.38
C THR A 182 -10.00 -14.71 18.45
N ARG A 183 -10.55 -14.15 17.35
CA ARG A 183 -11.28 -14.92 16.33
C ARG A 183 -10.32 -15.70 15.43
N VAL A 184 -9.07 -15.25 15.31
CA VAL A 184 -7.99 -15.95 14.60
C VAL A 184 -7.54 -17.16 15.40
N LYS A 185 -7.55 -18.35 14.78
CA LYS A 185 -7.28 -19.63 15.44
C LYS A 185 -5.89 -20.20 15.13
N ALA A 186 -5.31 -19.76 14.02
CA ALA A 186 -3.96 -20.12 13.62
C ALA A 186 -3.40 -19.02 12.72
N VAL A 187 -2.09 -18.79 12.82
CA VAL A 187 -1.36 -17.86 11.96
C VAL A 187 -0.13 -18.57 11.40
N ALA A 188 0.12 -18.38 10.12
CA ALA A 188 1.34 -18.81 9.46
C ALA A 188 2.01 -17.62 8.78
N THR A 189 3.32 -17.67 8.67
CA THR A 189 4.11 -16.64 7.97
C THR A 189 5.02 -17.29 6.94
N SER A 190 5.15 -16.67 5.76
CA SER A 190 6.09 -17.10 4.72
C SER A 190 7.12 -16.00 4.47
N VAL A 191 8.41 -16.32 4.63
CA VAL A 191 9.56 -15.42 4.41
C VAL A 191 9.38 -14.02 5.03
N MET A 192 8.97 -13.98 6.30
CA MET A 192 8.41 -12.77 6.90
C MET A 192 9.39 -11.61 7.08
N TYR A 193 8.83 -10.39 7.09
CA TYR A 193 9.48 -9.16 7.56
C TYR A 193 8.64 -8.51 8.65
N ASP A 194 9.31 -7.98 9.68
CA ASP A 194 8.76 -6.91 10.52
C ASP A 194 9.07 -5.59 9.81
N MET A 195 8.06 -5.00 9.16
CA MET A 195 8.25 -3.79 8.37
C MET A 195 8.65 -2.57 9.19
N SER A 196 8.19 -2.47 10.45
CA SER A 196 8.57 -1.37 11.34
C SER A 196 10.05 -1.45 11.68
N ARG A 197 10.53 -2.66 12.00
CA ARG A 197 11.96 -2.91 12.23
C ARG A 197 12.78 -2.74 10.96
N ALA A 198 12.34 -3.32 9.84
CA ALA A 198 13.05 -3.26 8.56
C ALA A 198 13.24 -1.82 8.06
N MET A 199 12.19 -1.00 8.09
CA MET A 199 12.27 0.41 7.69
C MET A 199 13.07 1.24 8.72
N GLY A 200 12.95 0.94 10.01
CA GLY A 200 13.58 1.72 11.08
C GLY A 200 15.07 1.40 11.33
N HIS A 201 15.52 0.20 10.95
CA HIS A 201 16.86 -0.31 11.23
C HIS A 201 17.61 -0.80 9.98
N GLY A 202 16.94 -0.84 8.82
CA GLY A 202 17.52 -1.33 7.58
C GLY A 202 17.71 -2.85 7.60
N VAL A 203 17.64 -3.47 6.43
CA VAL A 203 17.80 -4.92 6.27
C VAL A 203 19.26 -5.22 5.89
N GLY A 204 19.93 -6.06 6.68
CA GLY A 204 21.28 -6.56 6.41
C GLY A 204 21.34 -8.08 6.41
N ASP A 205 22.55 -8.63 6.20
CA ASP A 205 22.80 -10.07 6.20
C ASP A 205 22.65 -10.67 7.62
N GLY A 206 21.42 -11.01 7.98
CA GLY A 206 21.05 -11.54 9.29
C GLY A 206 21.05 -10.53 10.44
N LYS A 207 21.18 -9.23 10.17
CA LYS A 207 21.26 -8.17 11.20
C LYS A 207 20.72 -6.83 10.71
N ASP A 208 20.52 -5.92 11.65
CA ASP A 208 20.20 -4.52 11.36
C ASP A 208 21.37 -3.86 10.62
N ARG A 209 21.04 -3.18 9.52
CA ARG A 209 22.04 -2.54 8.66
C ARG A 209 22.43 -1.15 9.15
N TYR A 210 21.48 -0.38 9.65
CA TYR A 210 21.69 1.01 10.03
C TYR A 210 22.35 1.16 11.39
N THR A 211 23.38 2.00 11.44
CA THR A 211 23.85 2.61 12.68
C THR A 211 22.89 3.69 13.16
N THR A 212 23.07 4.20 14.38
CA THR A 212 22.32 5.36 14.89
C THR A 212 22.47 6.59 13.98
N ALA A 213 23.66 6.80 13.41
CA ALA A 213 23.91 7.90 12.48
C ALA A 213 23.12 7.72 11.18
N ASP A 214 23.09 6.50 10.62
CA ASP A 214 22.34 6.20 9.40
C ASP A 214 20.84 6.40 9.61
N ARG A 215 20.29 5.92 10.74
CA ARG A 215 18.89 6.15 11.12
C ARG A 215 18.58 7.64 11.17
N ARG A 216 19.49 8.44 11.73
CA ARG A 216 19.30 9.89 11.80
C ARG A 216 19.34 10.54 10.41
N ALA A 217 20.24 10.10 9.54
CA ALA A 217 20.34 10.58 8.17
C ALA A 217 19.06 10.25 7.37
N VAL A 218 18.55 9.03 7.48
CA VAL A 218 17.28 8.61 6.84
C VAL A 218 16.11 9.47 7.33
N LEU A 219 16.00 9.71 8.64
CA LEU A 219 14.96 10.59 9.18
C LEU A 219 15.08 12.03 8.66
N GLN A 220 16.30 12.58 8.56
CA GLN A 220 16.52 13.91 7.99
C GLN A 220 16.11 13.96 6.52
N TYR A 221 16.45 12.94 5.74
CA TYR A 221 16.03 12.80 4.35
C TYR A 221 14.51 12.76 4.20
N LEU A 222 13.83 11.89 4.96
CA LEU A 222 12.37 11.77 4.92
C LEU A 222 11.67 13.06 5.35
N ASN A 223 12.17 13.73 6.40
CA ASN A 223 11.62 15.01 6.84
C ASN A 223 11.77 16.10 5.77
N ALA A 224 12.91 16.16 5.09
CA ALA A 224 13.11 17.09 3.99
C ALA A 224 12.19 16.77 2.80
N GLN A 225 11.97 15.48 2.51
CA GLN A 225 11.03 15.07 1.47
C GLN A 225 9.60 15.51 1.79
N ARG A 226 9.17 15.43 3.06
CA ARG A 226 7.84 15.91 3.46
C ARG A 226 7.60 17.39 3.18
N TRP A 227 8.62 18.25 3.33
CA TRP A 227 8.48 19.66 2.95
C TRP A 227 8.30 19.81 1.44
N LYS A 228 9.09 19.08 0.63
CA LYS A 228 8.94 19.10 -0.83
C LYS A 228 7.55 18.64 -1.27
N ASP A 229 7.05 17.55 -0.70
CA ASP A 229 5.71 17.02 -1.01
C ASP A 229 4.60 18.01 -0.62
N ALA A 230 4.77 18.69 0.53
CA ALA A 230 3.83 19.72 0.98
C ALA A 230 3.85 20.96 0.09
N GLU A 231 5.02 21.37 -0.40
CA GLU A 231 5.18 22.49 -1.34
C GLU A 231 4.62 22.17 -2.73
N SER A 232 4.82 20.94 -3.24
CA SER A 232 4.35 20.54 -4.56
C SER A 232 2.87 20.13 -4.60
N GLY A 233 2.30 19.76 -3.45
CA GLY A 233 0.96 19.16 -3.37
C GLY A 233 0.90 17.74 -3.95
N THR A 234 2.05 17.10 -4.19
CA THR A 234 2.18 15.75 -4.74
C THR A 234 3.10 14.92 -3.85
N PHE A 235 2.83 13.61 -3.75
CA PHE A 235 3.61 12.71 -2.89
C PHE A 235 4.60 11.90 -3.72
N ALA A 236 5.89 11.99 -3.39
CA ALA A 236 6.90 11.17 -4.04
C ALA A 236 6.75 9.69 -3.65
N PRO A 237 6.88 8.75 -4.60
CA PRO A 237 6.99 7.33 -4.26
C PRO A 237 8.29 7.07 -3.49
N GLY A 238 8.29 6.07 -2.63
CA GLY A 238 9.46 5.69 -1.84
C GLY A 238 9.53 4.18 -1.62
N GLY A 239 10.76 3.66 -1.60
CA GLY A 239 11.02 2.28 -1.20
C GLY A 239 10.88 2.08 0.31
N HIS A 240 10.60 0.84 0.73
CA HIS A 240 10.60 0.45 2.14
C HIS A 240 11.99 0.14 2.70
N ASP A 241 13.02 0.14 1.84
CA ASP A 241 14.43 0.05 2.23
C ASP A 241 15.19 1.23 1.60
N ILE A 242 15.70 2.15 2.42
CA ILE A 242 16.41 3.34 1.97
C ILE A 242 17.91 3.08 2.04
N TYR A 243 18.64 3.30 0.95
CA TYR A 243 20.08 3.04 0.96
C TYR A 243 20.83 4.19 1.65
N VAL A 244 21.83 3.81 2.45
CA VAL A 244 22.78 4.74 3.08
C VAL A 244 24.17 4.21 2.75
N ASP A 245 24.97 5.03 2.07
CA ASP A 245 26.33 4.64 1.68
C ASP A 245 27.31 4.69 2.87
N GLN A 246 28.54 4.23 2.66
CA GLN A 246 29.59 4.24 3.70
C GLN A 246 29.98 5.65 4.19
N LYS A 247 29.59 6.70 3.46
CA LYS A 247 29.82 8.11 3.81
C LYS A 247 28.61 8.74 4.51
N GLY A 248 27.54 7.97 4.76
CA GLY A 248 26.31 8.45 5.37
C GLY A 248 25.37 9.17 4.40
N HIS A 249 25.62 9.10 3.09
CA HIS A 249 24.72 9.69 2.11
C HIS A 249 23.50 8.80 1.89
N VAL A 250 22.33 9.42 1.99
CA VAL A 250 21.04 8.76 1.76
C VAL A 250 20.71 8.81 0.27
N SER A 251 20.36 7.66 -0.30
CA SER A 251 19.78 7.57 -1.64
C SER A 251 18.53 6.70 -1.61
N ALA A 252 17.40 7.26 -2.03
CA ALA A 252 16.22 6.50 -2.38
C ALA A 252 16.10 6.51 -3.91
N GLY A 253 16.21 5.33 -4.52
CA GLY A 253 15.95 5.17 -5.95
C GLY A 253 14.46 4.96 -6.19
N ASP A 254 14.01 5.24 -7.41
CA ASP A 254 12.66 4.88 -7.88
C ASP A 254 12.43 3.37 -7.91
N ARG A 255 13.51 2.58 -7.84
CA ARG A 255 13.51 1.12 -7.86
C ARG A 255 14.44 0.57 -6.79
N ILE A 256 13.97 -0.50 -6.15
CA ILE A 256 14.70 -1.21 -5.08
C ILE A 256 15.77 -2.15 -5.66
N LEU A 257 15.54 -2.72 -6.85
CA LEU A 257 16.45 -3.68 -7.49
C LEU A 257 17.32 -3.01 -8.57
N PRO A 258 18.58 -3.46 -8.73
CA PRO A 258 19.49 -2.90 -9.72
C PRO A 258 19.00 -3.17 -11.15
N GLU A 259 19.51 -2.40 -12.11
CA GLU A 259 19.16 -2.58 -13.53
C GLU A 259 19.67 -3.91 -14.07
N THR A 260 20.90 -4.29 -13.68
CA THR A 260 21.58 -5.53 -14.00
C THR A 260 22.09 -6.20 -12.73
N LEU A 261 22.23 -7.53 -12.75
CA LEU A 261 22.85 -8.24 -11.64
C LEU A 261 24.37 -8.01 -11.63
N PRO A 262 24.99 -7.83 -10.45
CA PRO A 262 26.45 -7.86 -10.33
C PRO A 262 27.00 -9.24 -10.72
N ALA A 263 28.31 -9.34 -11.02
CA ALA A 263 28.92 -10.58 -11.50
C ALA A 263 28.72 -11.78 -10.56
N ASN A 264 28.72 -11.54 -9.24
CA ASN A 264 28.47 -12.55 -8.21
C ASN A 264 27.37 -12.03 -7.27
N PRO A 265 26.09 -12.09 -7.69
CA PRO A 265 25.01 -11.58 -6.85
C PRO A 265 24.80 -12.48 -5.64
N ASN A 266 24.44 -11.89 -4.50
CA ASN A 266 23.88 -12.66 -3.40
C ASN A 266 22.68 -13.49 -3.93
N PRO A 267 22.54 -14.77 -3.56
CA PRO A 267 21.43 -15.62 -4.01
C PRO A 267 20.05 -14.99 -3.83
N VAL A 268 19.80 -14.31 -2.72
CA VAL A 268 18.53 -13.61 -2.44
C VAL A 268 18.31 -12.47 -3.45
N LEU A 269 19.33 -11.66 -3.71
CA LEU A 269 19.25 -10.60 -4.72
C LEU A 269 18.94 -11.18 -6.11
N LYS A 270 19.56 -12.30 -6.45
CA LYS A 270 19.31 -13.00 -7.72
C LYS A 270 17.85 -13.45 -7.83
N GLU A 271 17.30 -14.08 -6.80
CA GLU A 271 15.90 -14.53 -6.78
C GLU A 271 14.92 -13.37 -6.90
N PHE A 272 15.16 -12.28 -6.16
CA PHE A 272 14.34 -11.06 -6.26
C PHE A 272 14.42 -10.47 -7.67
N PHE A 273 15.61 -10.40 -8.26
CA PHE A 273 15.79 -9.93 -9.63
C PHE A 273 15.03 -10.81 -10.63
N ASP A 274 15.21 -12.12 -10.58
CA ASP A 274 14.58 -13.08 -11.50
C ASP A 274 13.05 -13.06 -11.42
N TYR A 275 12.48 -12.67 -10.26
CA TYR A 275 11.05 -12.51 -10.10
C TYR A 275 10.56 -11.10 -10.51
N TYR A 276 11.08 -10.04 -9.87
CA TYR A 276 10.56 -8.68 -9.98
C TYR A 276 11.14 -7.87 -11.14
N ARG A 277 12.17 -8.36 -11.85
CA ARG A 277 12.70 -7.71 -13.07
C ARG A 277 12.25 -8.39 -14.35
N MET A 278 11.48 -9.47 -14.23
CA MET A 278 10.95 -10.24 -15.36
C MET A 278 9.42 -10.05 -15.46
N PRO A 279 8.82 -10.16 -16.67
CA PRO A 279 7.37 -9.98 -16.86
C PRO A 279 6.48 -10.82 -15.92
N ARG A 280 6.98 -11.99 -15.50
CA ARG A 280 6.29 -12.92 -14.59
C ARG A 280 5.88 -12.26 -13.26
N GLY A 281 6.69 -11.37 -12.71
CA GLY A 281 6.43 -10.74 -11.41
C GLY A 281 5.57 -9.48 -11.51
N PHE A 282 5.29 -8.98 -12.71
CA PHE A 282 4.53 -7.74 -12.90
C PHE A 282 3.04 -8.02 -13.06
N HIS A 283 2.24 -7.35 -12.25
CA HIS A 283 0.82 -7.15 -12.47
C HIS A 283 0.62 -5.70 -12.89
N ALA A 284 -0.04 -5.49 -14.03
CA ALA A 284 -0.24 -4.17 -14.63
C ALA A 284 -1.39 -3.40 -13.97
#